data_AF-A0A2E6ZBN5-F1
#
_entry.id   AF-A0A2E6ZBN5-F1
#
_cell.length_a   1.000
_cell.length_b   1.000
_cell.length_c   1.000
_cell.angle_alpha   90.00
_cell.angle_beta   90.00
_cell.angle_gamma   90.00
#
_symmetry.space_group_name_H-M   'P 1'
#
loop_
_entity.id
_entity.type
_entity.pdbx_description
1 polymer ?
#
loop_
_entity_poly.entity_id
_entity_poly.type
_entity_poly.pdbx_seq_one_letter_code
_entity_poly.pdbx_strand_id
1 'polypeptide(L)'
;MQILTPISSYQTRQNNEIILIDSGRLAEWYGLEKDVPKIVCKTCICGELEAGWNLYIEENNQYTWLVGAKASADMQEPLDVIPLIGHKLMLMSWQKLVFRCLGESCYGVSFIDLTGKMSH
;
A
#
# COMPACT_ATOMS: atom_id res chain seq x y z
N MET A 1 -13.58 -19.23 3.02
CA MET A 1 -13.32 -18.39 1.83
C MET A 1 -13.09 -16.98 2.36
N GLN A 2 -11.86 -16.47 2.27
CA GLN A 2 -11.52 -15.14 2.78
C GLN A 2 -12.01 -14.10 1.77
N ILE A 3 -12.86 -13.17 2.21
CA ILE A 3 -13.33 -12.06 1.37
C ILE A 3 -12.31 -10.93 1.52
N LEU A 4 -11.60 -10.61 0.45
CA LEU A 4 -10.66 -9.50 0.42
C LEU A 4 -11.34 -8.25 -0.12
N THR A 5 -11.12 -7.11 0.53
CA THR A 5 -11.64 -5.82 0.10
C THR A 5 -10.61 -5.09 -0.75
N PRO A 6 -10.92 -4.74 -2.01
CA PRO A 6 -10.01 -3.99 -2.85
C PRO A 6 -10.04 -2.49 -2.47
N ILE A 7 -8.87 -1.92 -2.27
CA ILE A 7 -8.64 -0.51 -1.98
C ILE A 7 -7.79 0.08 -3.10
N SER A 8 -8.36 0.97 -3.88
CA SER A 8 -7.65 1.71 -4.92
C SER A 8 -6.70 2.72 -4.31
N SER A 9 -5.48 2.80 -4.84
CA SER A 9 -4.53 3.84 -4.48
C SER A 9 -5.01 5.22 -4.90
N TYR A 10 -4.48 6.27 -4.27
CA TYR A 10 -4.67 7.64 -4.73
C TYR A 10 -3.35 8.41 -4.71
N GLN A 11 -3.21 9.35 -5.64
CA GLN A 11 -2.02 10.19 -5.76
C GLN A 11 -1.94 11.21 -4.62
N THR A 12 -0.73 11.47 -4.15
CA THR A 12 -0.47 12.62 -3.26
C THR A 12 -0.18 13.87 -4.09
N ARG A 13 -0.01 15.02 -3.42
CA ARG A 13 0.45 16.25 -4.08
C ARG A 13 1.91 16.16 -4.53
N GLN A 14 2.65 15.14 -4.07
CA GLN A 14 4.02 14.89 -4.51
C GLN A 14 3.94 14.08 -5.80
N ASN A 15 4.56 14.58 -6.87
CA ASN A 15 4.64 13.83 -8.12
C ASN A 15 5.29 12.47 -7.85
N ASN A 16 4.74 11.43 -8.47
CA ASN A 16 5.24 10.04 -8.47
C ASN A 16 5.03 9.26 -7.17
N GLU A 17 4.17 9.74 -6.27
CA GLU A 17 3.80 9.06 -5.03
C GLU A 17 2.31 8.72 -4.99
N ILE A 18 2.01 7.48 -4.61
CA ILE A 18 0.65 7.01 -4.34
C ILE A 18 0.54 6.46 -2.92
N ILE A 19 -0.60 6.73 -2.29
CA ILE A 19 -0.99 6.04 -1.06
C ILE A 19 -1.71 4.76 -1.46
N LEU A 20 -1.11 3.63 -1.10
CA LEU A 20 -1.68 2.30 -1.34
C LEU A 20 -2.75 1.96 -0.31
N ILE A 21 -2.52 2.33 0.96
CA ILE A 21 -3.43 2.15 2.08
C ILE A 21 -3.29 3.35 3.02
N ASP A 22 -4.42 3.97 3.39
CA ASP A 22 -4.54 4.91 4.50
C ASP A 22 -5.48 4.29 5.54
N SER A 23 -4.91 3.67 6.57
CA SER A 23 -5.68 2.93 7.56
C SER A 23 -6.67 3.80 8.33
N GLY A 24 -6.33 5.07 8.54
CA GLY A 24 -7.20 6.04 9.22
C GLY A 24 -8.45 6.33 8.40
N ARG A 25 -8.26 6.58 7.10
CA ARG A 25 -9.35 6.81 6.15
C ARG A 25 -10.22 5.57 5.95
N LEU A 26 -9.61 4.38 5.92
CA LEU A 26 -10.35 3.11 5.85
C LEU A 26 -11.22 2.88 7.08
N ALA A 27 -10.75 3.23 8.28
CA ALA A 27 -11.55 3.14 9.49
C ALA A 27 -12.82 4.00 9.41
N GLU A 28 -12.71 5.21 8.85
CA GLU A 28 -13.87 6.10 8.66
C GLU A 28 -14.84 5.58 7.60
N TRP A 29 -14.33 5.09 6.47
CA TRP A 29 -15.16 4.66 5.34
C TRP A 29 -15.88 3.34 5.55
N TYR A 30 -15.22 2.39 6.22
CA TYR A 30 -15.73 1.05 6.44
C TYR A 30 -16.20 0.82 7.88
N GLY A 31 -16.21 1.86 8.73
CA GLY A 31 -16.61 1.76 10.14
C GLY A 31 -15.73 0.80 10.94
N LEU A 32 -14.44 0.73 10.62
CA LEU A 32 -13.53 -0.22 11.27
C LEU A 32 -13.02 0.35 12.59
N GLU A 33 -12.77 -0.52 13.56
CA GLU A 33 -12.07 -0.11 14.78
C GLU A 33 -10.71 0.51 14.44
N LYS A 34 -10.48 1.72 14.98
CA LYS A 34 -9.25 2.48 14.78
C LYS A 34 -8.06 1.76 15.42
N ASP A 35 -8.21 1.11 16.56
CA ASP A 35 -7.05 0.50 17.24
C ASP A 35 -6.71 -0.91 16.73
N VAL A 36 -7.38 -1.37 15.66
CA VAL A 36 -7.15 -2.69 15.08
C VAL A 36 -6.28 -2.59 13.82
N PRO A 37 -5.11 -3.23 13.78
CA PRO A 37 -4.25 -3.25 12.61
C PRO A 37 -4.96 -3.83 11.39
N LYS A 38 -4.69 -3.28 10.20
CA LYS A 38 -5.19 -3.80 8.93
C LYS A 38 -4.12 -4.65 8.26
N ILE A 39 -4.50 -5.85 7.84
CA ILE A 39 -3.59 -6.79 7.17
C ILE A 39 -3.69 -6.57 5.66
N VAL A 40 -2.58 -6.19 5.04
CA VAL A 40 -2.47 -6.10 3.59
C VAL A 40 -2.03 -7.45 3.05
N CYS A 41 -2.90 -8.09 2.28
CA CYS A 41 -2.67 -9.46 1.79
C CYS A 41 -2.02 -9.50 0.41
N LYS A 42 -2.28 -8.49 -0.42
CA LYS A 42 -1.78 -8.37 -1.78
C LYS A 42 -1.80 -6.91 -2.20
N THR A 43 -0.84 -6.49 -3.01
CA THR A 43 -0.87 -5.14 -3.61
C THR A 43 -0.39 -5.20 -5.04
N CYS A 44 -1.26 -4.96 -6.01
CA CYS A 44 -0.88 -4.90 -7.42
C CYS A 44 -0.54 -3.46 -7.81
N ILE A 45 0.61 -3.22 -8.43
CA ILE A 45 1.08 -1.90 -8.87
C ILE A 45 1.45 -1.96 -10.35
N CYS A 46 1.03 -0.93 -11.10
CA CYS A 46 1.36 -0.72 -12.50
C CYS A 46 1.79 0.74 -12.73
N GLY A 47 2.56 1.02 -13.78
CA GLY A 47 3.19 2.29 -14.07
C GLY A 47 4.58 2.19 -14.72
N GLU A 48 5.45 3.16 -14.43
CA GLU A 48 6.80 3.20 -14.96
C GLU A 48 7.83 2.65 -13.96
N LEU A 49 7.72 1.36 -13.65
CA LEU A 49 8.54 0.73 -12.60
C LEU A 49 10.01 0.54 -12.97
N GLU A 50 10.35 0.58 -14.27
CA GLU A 50 11.71 0.44 -14.80
C GLU A 50 12.65 1.56 -14.35
N ALA A 51 12.12 2.73 -13.99
CA ALA A 51 12.89 3.84 -13.41
C ALA A 51 13.32 3.58 -11.95
N GLY A 52 12.80 2.52 -11.34
CA GLY A 52 12.98 2.18 -9.93
C GLY A 52 11.83 2.69 -9.07
N TRP A 53 11.74 2.13 -7.87
CA TRP A 53 10.62 2.38 -6.97
C TRP A 53 10.98 2.08 -5.52
N ASN A 54 10.21 2.65 -4.60
CA ASN A 54 10.35 2.41 -3.17
C ASN A 54 8.99 2.27 -2.50
N LEU A 55 8.93 1.41 -1.49
CA LEU A 55 7.79 1.22 -0.61
C LEU A 55 8.15 1.70 0.80
N TYR A 56 7.25 2.45 1.42
CA TYR A 56 7.43 3.03 2.75
C TYR A 56 6.20 2.80 3.62
N ILE A 57 6.43 2.80 4.93
CA ILE A 57 5.41 3.16 5.92
C ILE A 57 5.59 4.64 6.25
N GLU A 58 4.52 5.42 6.12
CA GLU A 58 4.45 6.79 6.62
C GLU A 58 3.74 6.82 7.98
N GLU A 59 4.39 7.44 8.95
CA GLU A 59 3.88 7.65 10.30
C GLU A 59 4.35 9.02 10.79
N ASN A 60 3.43 9.89 11.21
CA ASN A 60 3.73 11.23 11.70
C ASN A 60 4.63 12.05 10.74
N ASN A 61 4.39 11.95 9.42
CA ASN A 61 5.20 12.54 8.35
C ASN A 61 6.64 12.01 8.25
N GLN A 62 6.97 10.91 8.93
CA GLN A 62 8.24 10.21 8.79
C GLN A 62 8.06 8.97 7.92
N TYR A 63 9.03 8.74 7.04
CA TYR A 63 9.02 7.62 6.10
C TYR A 63 10.01 6.55 6.56
N THR A 64 9.49 5.36 6.84
CA THR A 64 10.29 4.16 7.07
C THR A 64 10.35 3.34 5.80
N TRP A 65 11.54 3.18 5.23
CA TRP A 65 11.72 2.37 4.02
C TRP A 65 11.56 0.88 4.33
N LEU A 66 10.73 0.20 3.53
CA LEU A 66 10.50 -1.24 3.64
C LEU A 66 11.32 -2.02 2.61
N VAL A 67 11.13 -1.70 1.34
CA VAL A 67 11.74 -2.38 0.20
C VAL A 67 11.72 -1.45 -1.02
N GLY A 68 12.62 -1.68 -1.95
CA GLY A 68 12.67 -0.94 -3.20
C GLY A 68 13.58 -1.62 -4.21
N ALA A 69 13.44 -1.22 -5.47
CA ALA A 69 14.31 -1.64 -6.55
C ALA A 69 14.88 -0.42 -7.26
N LYS A 70 16.14 -0.54 -7.68
CA LYS A 70 16.75 0.45 -8.59
C LYS A 70 16.19 0.25 -10.00
N ALA A 71 16.49 1.21 -10.86
CA ALA A 71 16.12 1.14 -12.26
C ALA A 71 16.61 -0.17 -12.91
N SER A 72 15.73 -0.84 -13.63
CA SER A 72 15.97 -2.12 -14.30
C SER A 72 15.02 -2.29 -15.47
N ALA A 73 15.57 -2.60 -16.66
CA ALA A 73 14.82 -2.80 -17.89
C ALA A 73 14.02 -4.12 -17.93
N ASP A 74 14.23 -5.01 -16.95
CA ASP A 74 13.55 -6.32 -16.88
C ASP A 74 12.34 -6.30 -15.91
N MET A 75 11.92 -5.11 -15.46
CA MET A 75 10.76 -4.98 -14.58
C MET A 75 9.47 -5.28 -15.35
N GLN A 76 8.75 -6.32 -14.92
CA GLN A 76 7.44 -6.67 -15.45
C GLN A 76 6.32 -6.20 -14.53
N GLU A 77 5.22 -5.76 -15.15
CA GLU A 77 3.98 -5.40 -14.48
C GLU A 77 2.95 -6.54 -14.59
N PRO A 78 2.05 -6.72 -13.60
CA PRO A 78 1.92 -5.95 -12.37
C PRO A 78 2.87 -6.40 -11.26
N LEU A 79 3.42 -5.43 -10.51
CA LEU A 79 4.27 -5.69 -9.34
C LEU A 79 3.42 -5.99 -8.11
N ASP A 80 3.70 -7.11 -7.45
CA ASP A 80 3.19 -7.41 -6.10
C ASP A 80 4.28 -7.21 -5.05
N VAL A 81 4.12 -6.19 -4.22
CA VAL A 81 5.14 -5.83 -3.20
C VAL A 81 5.02 -6.64 -1.92
N ILE A 82 3.86 -7.26 -1.64
CA ILE A 82 3.65 -7.98 -0.38
C ILE A 82 4.55 -9.23 -0.28
N PRO A 83 4.71 -10.06 -1.34
CA PRO A 83 5.68 -11.15 -1.33
C PRO A 83 7.13 -10.69 -1.12
N LEU A 84 7.50 -9.50 -1.59
CA LEU A 84 8.86 -8.96 -1.49
C LEU A 84 9.25 -8.57 -0.06
N ILE A 85 8.25 -8.20 0.76
CA ILE A 85 8.44 -7.92 2.19
C ILE A 85 8.70 -9.24 2.96
N GLY A 86 8.27 -10.38 2.42
CA GLY A 86 8.50 -11.72 2.98
C GLY A 86 7.62 -12.09 4.17
N HIS A 87 6.74 -11.19 4.62
CA HIS A 87 5.79 -11.43 5.71
C HIS A 87 4.49 -10.65 5.51
N LYS A 88 3.44 -11.00 6.27
CA LYS A 88 2.18 -10.25 6.27
C LYS A 88 2.44 -8.83 6.76
N LEU A 89 2.12 -7.83 5.95
CA LEU A 89 2.20 -6.43 6.34
C LEU A 89 0.97 -6.05 7.16
N MET A 90 1.21 -5.54 8.37
CA MET A 90 0.17 -5.02 9.25
C MET A 90 0.37 -3.50 9.39
N LEU A 91 -0.71 -2.74 9.23
CA LEU A 91 -0.70 -1.29 9.35
C LEU A 91 -1.55 -0.86 10.53
N MET A 92 -0.99 -0.05 11.41
CA MET A 92 -1.75 0.63 12.46
C MET A 92 -2.66 1.71 11.84
N SER A 93 -3.67 2.19 12.58
CA SER A 93 -4.61 3.19 12.05
C SER A 93 -3.99 4.52 11.69
N TRP A 94 -2.91 4.90 12.35
CA TRP A 94 -2.19 6.15 12.07
C TRP A 94 -1.10 5.98 10.99
N GLN A 95 -0.92 4.77 10.47
CA GLN A 95 0.08 4.47 9.45
C GLN A 95 -0.53 4.45 8.05
N LYS A 96 0.27 4.87 7.07
CA LYS A 96 -0.04 4.73 5.65
C LYS A 96 1.01 3.88 4.95
N LEU A 97 0.56 3.07 4.00
CA LEU A 97 1.45 2.40 3.06
C LEU A 97 1.61 3.28 1.83
N VAL A 98 2.84 3.68 1.56
CA VAL A 98 3.17 4.63 0.50
C VAL A 98 4.07 3.97 -0.51
N PHE A 99 3.76 4.14 -1.79
CA PHE A 99 4.60 3.71 -2.89
C PHE A 99 5.05 4.92 -3.69
N ARG A 100 6.36 4.99 -3.92
CA ARG A 100 6.98 6.02 -4.74
C ARG A 100 7.59 5.39 -5.96
N CYS A 101 7.04 5.72 -7.12
CA CYS A 101 7.67 5.46 -8.41
C CYS A 101 8.73 6.53 -8.65
N LEU A 102 9.86 6.17 -9.25
CA LEU A 102 10.86 7.16 -9.67
C LEU A 102 10.63 7.64 -11.10
N GLY A 103 9.76 6.97 -11.87
CA GLY A 103 9.24 7.40 -13.17
C GLY A 103 8.01 8.30 -13.05
N GLU A 104 7.27 8.52 -14.13
CA GLU A 104 6.25 9.59 -14.23
C GLU A 104 4.92 9.27 -13.54
N SER A 105 4.49 8.01 -13.53
CA SER A 105 3.23 7.65 -12.87
C SER A 105 3.16 6.19 -12.47
N CYS A 106 2.40 5.94 -11.41
CA CYS A 106 1.98 4.62 -11.01
C CYS A 106 0.57 4.67 -10.41
N TYR A 107 -0.09 3.52 -10.41
CA TYR A 107 -1.35 3.28 -9.73
C TYR A 107 -1.32 1.86 -9.17
N GLY A 108 -2.13 1.61 -8.15
CA GLY A 108 -2.21 0.29 -7.57
C GLY A 108 -3.52 0.00 -6.87
N VAL A 109 -3.73 -1.28 -6.59
CA VAL A 109 -4.85 -1.77 -5.80
C VAL A 109 -4.29 -2.69 -4.72
N SER A 110 -4.61 -2.35 -3.46
CA SER A 110 -4.29 -3.19 -2.31
C SER A 110 -5.52 -3.98 -1.88
N PHE A 111 -5.32 -5.24 -1.53
CA PHE A 111 -6.37 -6.12 -1.04
C PHE A 111 -6.14 -6.37 0.44
N ILE A 112 -7.12 -5.97 1.24
CA ILE A 112 -7.06 -6.10 2.70
C ILE A 112 -8.09 -7.09 3.20
N ASP A 113 -7.78 -7.76 4.30
CA ASP A 113 -8.74 -8.58 5.02
C ASP A 113 -9.49 -7.74 6.05
N LEU A 114 -10.81 -7.60 5.87
CA LEU A 114 -11.71 -6.90 6.78
C LEU A 114 -12.53 -7.84 7.68
N THR A 115 -12.35 -9.17 7.57
CA THR A 115 -13.16 -10.16 8.32
C THR A 115 -12.96 -10.08 9.85
N GLY A 116 -12.00 -9.29 10.31
CA GLY A 116 -11.64 -9.16 11.72
C GLY A 116 -12.58 -8.33 12.61
N LYS A 117 -13.49 -7.47 12.11
CA LYS A 117 -14.45 -6.70 12.93
C LYS A 117 -15.35 -5.77 12.09
N MET A 118 -16.62 -6.15 11.91
CA MET A 118 -17.71 -5.18 11.78
C MET A 118 -18.22 -4.92 13.19
N SER A 119 -18.14 -3.68 13.68
CA SER A 119 -18.87 -3.29 14.89
C SER A 119 -20.36 -3.27 14.57
N HIS A 120 -21.14 -4.12 15.25
CA HIS A 120 -22.59 -3.97 15.35
C HIS A 120 -22.95 -2.73 16.17
#